data_AF-A0A7C5CCJ1-F1
#
_entry.id   AF-A0A7C5CCJ1-F1
#
_cell.length_a   1.000
_cell.length_b   1.000
_cell.length_c   1.000
_cell.angle_alpha   90.00
_cell.angle_beta   90.00
_cell.angle_gamma   90.00
#
_symmetry.space_group_name_H-M   'P 1'
#
loop_
_entity.id
_entity.type
_entity.pdbx_description
1 polymer ?
#
loop_
_entity_poly.entity_id
_entity_poly.type
_entity_poly.pdbx_seq_one_letter_code
_entity_poly.pdbx_strand_id
1 'polypeptide(L)' 'MTGRGATILGVEGARLTRAERSFFASADPFGFVLFSRNVEDPEQLLWLTTE' A
#
# COMPACT_ATOMS: atom_id res chain seq x y z
N MET A 1 -18.75 7.17 13.07
CA MET A 1 -17.70 7.64 12.15
C MET A 1 -16.48 6.77 12.36
N THR A 2 -16.23 5.79 11.49
CA THR A 2 -14.97 5.05 11.49
C THR A 2 -13.97 5.93 10.74
N GLY A 3 -13.29 6.82 11.45
CA GLY A 3 -12.22 7.61 10.86
C GLY A 3 -11.05 6.69 10.50
N ARG A 4 -10.47 6.87 9.30
CA ARG A 4 -9.22 6.21 8.92
C ARG A 4 -8.20 6.34 10.05
N GLY A 5 -7.50 5.26 10.37
CA GLY A 5 -6.47 5.24 11.39
C GLY A 5 -5.40 6.30 11.14
N ALA A 6 -4.83 6.89 12.18
CA ALA A 6 -3.80 7.93 12.08
C ALA A 6 -2.40 7.35 11.78
N THR A 7 -2.31 6.44 10.81
CA THR A 7 -1.07 5.73 10.45
C THR A 7 -0.78 5.84 8.96
N ILE A 8 0.52 5.86 8.62
CA ILE A 8 1.01 5.69 7.27
C ILE A 8 1.80 4.38 7.24
N LEU A 9 1.42 3.46 6.36
CA LEU A 9 2.03 2.13 6.28
C LEU A 9 2.89 1.99 5.01
N GLY A 10 3.92 1.16 5.08
CA GLY A 10 4.73 0.80 3.91
C GLY A 10 4.24 -0.50 3.27
N VAL A 11 4.56 -0.68 1.99
CA VAL A 11 4.39 -1.95 1.28
C VAL A 11 5.73 -2.68 1.19
N GLU A 12 5.70 -4.01 1.21
CA GLU A 12 6.90 -4.84 1.30
C GLU A 12 7.75 -4.73 0.02
N GLY A 13 7.12 -4.88 -1.14
CA GLY A 13 7.76 -4.87 -2.46
C GLY A 13 6.96 -4.12 -3.53
N ALA A 14 7.18 -4.49 -4.80
CA ALA A 14 6.57 -3.84 -5.96
C ALA A 14 5.14 -4.32 -6.27
N ARG A 15 4.65 -5.38 -5.61
CA ARG A 15 3.29 -5.90 -5.80
C ARG A 15 2.70 -6.29 -4.45
N LEU A 16 1.40 -6.03 -4.27
CA LEU A 16 0.71 -6.41 -3.04
C LEU A 16 0.46 -7.91 -2.99
N THR A 17 0.92 -8.54 -1.92
CA THR A 17 0.53 -9.90 -1.58
C THR A 17 -0.93 -9.95 -1.11
N ARG A 18 -1.55 -11.13 -1.17
CA ARG A 18 -2.90 -11.33 -0.60
C ARG A 18 -2.95 -11.00 0.89
N ALA A 19 -1.88 -11.29 1.62
CA ALA A 19 -1.77 -11.02 3.05
C ALA A 19 -1.75 -9.50 3.32
N GLU A 20 -0.94 -8.74 2.58
CA GLU A 20 -0.89 -7.28 2.68
C GLU A 20 -2.25 -6.65 2.38
N ARG A 21 -2.94 -7.09 1.32
CA ARG A 21 -4.29 -6.59 1.01
C ARG A 21 -5.26 -6.80 2.17
N SER A 22 -5.29 -8.00 2.75
CA SER A 22 -6.15 -8.32 3.90
C SER A 22 -5.79 -7.47 5.12
N PHE A 23 -4.49 -7.29 5.38
CA PHE A 23 -4.02 -6.50 6.49
C PHE A 23 -4.39 -5.02 6.33
N PHE A 24 -4.12 -4.41 5.17
CA PHE A 24 -4.43 -3.01 4.91
C PHE A 24 -5.93 -2.70 4.95
N ALA A 25 -6.76 -3.61 4.41
CA ALA A 25 -8.21 -3.48 4.51
C ALA A 25 -8.70 -3.50 5.97
N SER A 26 -8.06 -4.29 6.84
CA SER A 26 -8.39 -4.34 8.27
C SER A 26 -7.83 -3.16 9.07
N ALA A 27 -6.65 -2.66 8.69
CA ALA A 27 -5.94 -1.61 9.39
C ALA A 27 -6.49 -0.20 9.08
N ASP A 28 -7.08 -0.01 7.89
CA ASP A 28 -7.66 1.25 7.41
C ASP A 28 -6.74 2.47 7.66
N PRO A 29 -5.50 2.47 7.14
CA PRO A 29 -4.55 3.53 7.41
C PRO A 29 -4.98 4.85 6.75
N PHE A 30 -4.37 5.95 7.19
CA PHE A 30 -4.55 7.26 6.55
C PHE A 30 -3.99 7.26 5.13
N GLY A 31 -2.90 6.53 4.90
CA GLY A 31 -2.28 6.36 3.59
C GLY A 31 -1.06 5.44 3.61
N PHE A 32 -0.33 5.45 2.51
CA PHE A 32 0.85 4.62 2.31
C PHE A 32 2.09 5.45 1.97
N VAL A 33 3.26 4.93 2.30
CA VAL A 33 4.56 5.48 1.91
C VAL A 33 5.30 4.46 1.05
N LEU A 34 5.86 4.93 -0.06
CA LEU A 34 6.65 4.11 -0.99
C LEU A 34 8.14 4.43 -0.84
N PHE A 35 8.95 3.40 -1.00
CA PHE A 35 10.41 3.46 -1.03
C PHE A 35 10.94 2.99 -2.39
N SER A 36 12.24 3.17 -2.64
CA SER A 36 12.89 2.72 -3.88
C SER A 36 12.63 1.24 -4.20
N ARG A 37 12.57 0.36 -3.20
CA ARG A 37 12.26 -1.07 -3.37
C ARG A 37 10.84 -1.38 -3.87
N ASN A 38 9.94 -0.40 -3.85
CA ASN A 38 8.55 -0.55 -4.28
C ASN A 38 8.33 -0.09 -5.72
N VAL A 39 9.39 0.39 -6.41
CA VAL A 39 9.34 0.96 -7.75
C VAL A 39 10.28 0.20 -8.67
N GLU A 40 9.72 -0.57 -9.59
CA GLU A 40 10.45 -1.26 -10.67
C GLU A 40 10.50 -0.38 -11.93
N ASP A 41 9.34 0.12 -12.36
CA ASP A 41 9.16 0.99 -13.51
C ASP A 41 7.84 1.79 -13.41
N PRO A 42 7.60 2.80 -14.28
CA PRO A 42 6.38 3.61 -14.20
C PRO A 42 5.07 2.85 -14.41
N GLU A 43 5.07 1.79 -15.24
CA GLU A 43 3.87 0.99 -15.48
C GLU A 43 3.54 0.16 -14.24
N GLN A 44 4.52 -0.54 -13.67
CA GLN A 44 4.36 -1.29 -12.42
C GLN A 44 3.89 -0.38 -11.28
N LEU A 45 4.45 0.82 -11.13
CA LEU A 45 4.07 1.75 -10.07
C LEU A 45 2.62 2.24 -10.23
N LEU A 46 2.18 2.46 -11.47
CA LEU A 46 0.78 2.76 -11.74
C LEU A 46 -0.11 1.62 -11.24
N TRP A 47 0.18 0.38 -11.63
CA TRP A 47 -0.55 -0.80 -11.16
C TRP A 47 -0.60 -0.87 -9.62
N LEU A 48 0.54 -0.69 -8.94
CA LEU A 48 0.63 -0.74 -7.48
C LEU A 48 -0.24 0.31 -6.77
N THR A 49 -0.51 1.45 -7.40
CA THR A 49 -1.24 2.58 -6.79
C THR A 49 -2.70 2.72 -7.25
N THR A 50 -3.11 1.97 -8.27
CA THR A 50 -4.48 2.00 -8.82
C THR A 50 -5.30 0.74 -8.55
N GLU A 51 -4.67 -0.34 -8.09
CA GLU A 51 -5.36 -1.59 -7.72
C GLU A 51 -6.34 -1.44 -6.56
#